data_AF-A0A1E7HYJ8-F1
#
_entry.id   AF-A0A1E7HYJ8-F1
#
_cell.length_a   1.000
_cell.length_b   1.000
_cell.length_c   1.000
_cell.angle_alpha   90.00
_cell.angle_beta   90.00
_cell.angle_gamma   90.00
#
_symmetry.space_group_name_H-M   'P 1'
#
loop_
_entity.id
_entity.type
_entity.pdbx_description
1 polymer ?
#
loop_
_entity_poly.entity_id
_entity_poly.type
_entity_poly.pdbx_seq_one_letter_code
_entity_poly.pdbx_strand_id
1 'polypeptide(L)'
;IIAVDYAGQSCDYTALKSICKEHNLKLVGDCCHSIGAKDEHGNAAGSLADISVLSFHPVKHITTGEGGMALTDDPELAKRMRSFRNHGVNNDASTRLEKCTWVYEMRELGYNYRITDIQCALGLSQLKKLDTFLEIRRSLAAKYGSIFQGHMDVTPLKLKNGVKHAYHLYVVKISADKRESVFEFMRGKEIGVNVHYIPVHYHPYYKDNFNTGTDLCPAAEKAYEEILTLPLHPGMCEEDVDYIVKQLDAALKACS
;
A
#
# COMPACT_ATOMS: atom_id res chain seq x y z
N ILE A 1 -8.20 -7.88 13.39
CA ILE A 1 -7.64 -8.25 12.06
C ILE A 1 -7.01 -7.01 11.45
N ILE A 2 -5.81 -7.14 10.88
CA ILE A 2 -5.19 -6.08 10.07
C ILE A 2 -5.16 -6.58 8.63
N ALA A 3 -5.85 -5.90 7.73
CA ALA A 3 -5.92 -6.27 6.31
C ALA A 3 -5.09 -5.27 5.49
N VAL A 4 -4.35 -5.76 4.50
CA VAL A 4 -3.51 -4.91 3.65
C VAL A 4 -4.12 -4.83 2.26
N ASP A 5 -4.43 -3.62 1.79
CA ASP A 5 -4.89 -3.38 0.42
C ASP A 5 -3.72 -3.48 -0.57
N TYR A 6 -3.22 -4.69 -0.75
CA TYR A 6 -1.99 -4.96 -1.48
C TYR A 6 -2.05 -4.46 -2.94
N ALA A 7 -0.93 -3.88 -3.41
CA ALA A 7 -0.77 -3.21 -4.71
C ALA A 7 -1.79 -2.09 -5.05
N GLY A 8 -2.72 -1.79 -4.16
CA GLY A 8 -3.80 -0.82 -4.36
C GLY A 8 -5.15 -1.42 -4.75
N GLN A 9 -5.35 -2.72 -4.57
CA GLN A 9 -6.68 -3.32 -4.55
C GLN A 9 -7.22 -3.38 -3.12
N SER A 10 -8.46 -2.92 -2.91
CA SER A 10 -9.14 -3.13 -1.63
C SER A 10 -9.32 -4.62 -1.34
N CYS A 11 -9.10 -5.01 -0.08
CA CYS A 11 -9.51 -6.32 0.41
C CYS A 11 -11.05 -6.52 0.34
N ASP A 12 -11.50 -7.75 0.56
CA ASP A 12 -12.93 -8.03 0.77
C ASP A 12 -13.36 -7.59 2.18
N TYR A 13 -13.58 -6.29 2.34
CA TYR A 13 -13.97 -5.72 3.62
C TYR A 13 -15.34 -6.19 4.09
N THR A 14 -16.24 -6.59 3.19
CA THR A 14 -17.54 -7.18 3.54
C THR A 14 -17.34 -8.50 4.27
N ALA A 15 -16.53 -9.42 3.71
CA ALA A 15 -16.19 -10.68 4.35
C ALA A 15 -15.42 -10.47 5.66
N LEU A 16 -14.42 -9.59 5.66
CA LEU A 16 -13.60 -9.29 6.85
C LEU A 16 -14.42 -8.70 8.00
N LYS A 17 -15.37 -7.80 7.71
CA LYS A 17 -16.30 -7.24 8.72
C LYS A 17 -17.19 -8.33 9.31
N SER A 18 -17.66 -9.27 8.49
CA SER A 18 -18.47 -10.40 8.98
C SER A 18 -17.71 -11.24 10.00
N ILE A 19 -16.46 -11.61 9.68
CA ILE A 19 -15.57 -12.36 10.59
C ILE A 19 -15.29 -11.55 11.87
N CYS A 20 -14.98 -10.27 11.73
CA CYS A 20 -14.71 -9.42 12.89
C CYS A 20 -15.92 -9.31 13.82
N LYS A 21 -17.13 -9.20 13.26
CA LYS A 21 -18.37 -9.14 14.04
C LYS A 21 -18.63 -10.45 14.78
N GLU A 22 -18.46 -11.59 14.11
CA GLU A 22 -18.66 -12.92 14.71
C GLU A 22 -17.73 -13.16 15.90
N HIS A 23 -16.47 -12.73 15.80
CA HIS A 23 -15.45 -12.97 16.82
C HIS A 23 -15.19 -11.77 17.75
N ASN A 24 -16.03 -10.73 17.69
CA ASN A 24 -15.84 -9.48 18.46
C ASN A 24 -14.43 -8.86 18.32
N LEU A 25 -13.91 -8.83 17.10
CA LEU A 25 -12.60 -8.27 16.75
C LEU A 25 -12.75 -6.89 16.13
N LYS A 26 -11.70 -6.07 16.26
CA LYS A 26 -11.55 -4.82 15.49
C LYS A 26 -10.86 -5.06 14.16
N LEU A 27 -11.25 -4.29 13.15
CA LEU A 27 -10.67 -4.31 11.81
C LEU A 27 -9.84 -3.04 11.58
N VAL A 28 -8.58 -3.23 11.21
CA VAL A 28 -7.69 -2.16 10.74
C VAL A 28 -7.38 -2.39 9.27
N GLY A 29 -7.64 -1.40 8.43
CA GLY A 29 -7.23 -1.40 7.03
C GLY A 29 -5.87 -0.72 6.87
N ASP A 30 -4.84 -1.47 6.52
CA ASP A 30 -3.62 -0.90 5.97
C ASP A 30 -3.87 -0.57 4.49
N CYS A 31 -4.25 0.69 4.27
CA CYS A 31 -4.57 1.28 2.99
C CYS A 31 -3.37 2.06 2.40
N CYS A 32 -2.14 1.77 2.84
CA CYS A 32 -0.95 2.51 2.41
C CYS A 32 -0.71 2.47 0.89
N HIS A 33 -1.30 1.51 0.19
CA HIS A 33 -1.21 1.36 -1.26
C HIS A 33 -2.51 1.69 -2.00
N SER A 34 -3.59 2.08 -1.31
CA SER A 34 -4.93 2.09 -1.91
C SER A 34 -5.63 3.45 -1.89
N ILE A 35 -4.91 4.55 -1.66
CA ILE A 35 -5.51 5.88 -1.80
C ILE A 35 -6.13 6.06 -3.20
N GLY A 36 -7.43 6.34 -3.24
CA GLY A 36 -8.22 6.45 -4.48
C GLY A 36 -8.71 5.13 -5.09
N ALA A 37 -8.50 4.00 -4.41
CA ALA A 37 -9.16 2.73 -4.73
C ALA A 37 -10.62 2.75 -4.24
N LYS A 38 -11.46 1.90 -4.85
CA LYS A 38 -12.85 1.68 -4.42
C LYS A 38 -13.19 0.19 -4.37
N ASP A 39 -14.03 -0.20 -3.42
CA ASP A 39 -14.61 -1.54 -3.37
C ASP A 39 -15.68 -1.74 -4.47
N GLU A 40 -16.26 -2.95 -4.54
CA GLU A 40 -17.33 -3.30 -5.48
C GLU A 40 -18.63 -2.49 -5.30
N HIS A 41 -18.78 -1.79 -4.17
CA HIS A 41 -19.93 -0.95 -3.84
C HIS A 41 -19.65 0.55 -4.11
N GLY A 42 -18.45 0.89 -4.59
CA GLY A 42 -18.04 2.26 -4.87
C GLY A 42 -17.54 3.05 -3.66
N ASN A 43 -17.41 2.41 -2.50
CA ASN A 43 -16.86 3.03 -1.28
C ASN A 43 -15.34 3.16 -1.41
N ALA A 44 -14.78 4.27 -0.92
CA ALA A 44 -13.36 4.52 -1.00
C ALA A 44 -12.57 3.63 -0.04
N ALA A 45 -11.42 3.12 -0.48
CA ALA A 45 -10.43 2.57 0.46
C ALA A 45 -10.05 3.65 1.48
N GLY A 46 -9.96 3.25 2.75
CA GLY A 46 -9.82 4.17 3.87
C GLY A 46 -11.10 4.39 4.69
N SER A 47 -12.28 4.13 4.14
CA SER A 47 -13.57 4.22 4.86
C SER A 47 -14.18 2.85 5.19
N LEU A 48 -13.41 1.77 5.04
CA LEU A 48 -13.91 0.40 5.05
C LEU A 48 -13.60 -0.37 6.35
N ALA A 49 -12.86 0.21 7.30
CA ALA A 49 -12.44 -0.45 8.54
C ALA A 49 -12.73 0.44 9.77
N ASP A 50 -12.62 -0.10 10.99
CA ASP A 50 -12.75 0.72 12.21
C ASP A 50 -11.69 1.84 12.22
N ILE A 51 -10.46 1.49 11.81
CA ILE A 51 -9.37 2.42 11.54
C ILE A 51 -8.75 2.05 10.20
N SER A 52 -8.45 3.04 9.36
CA SER A 52 -7.65 2.83 8.15
C SER A 52 -6.40 3.69 8.16
N VAL A 53 -5.29 3.17 7.64
CA VAL A 53 -4.00 3.87 7.59
C VAL A 53 -3.61 4.15 6.14
N LEU A 54 -3.19 5.38 5.86
CA LEU A 54 -2.61 5.81 4.58
C LEU A 54 -1.14 6.17 4.78
N SER A 55 -0.33 5.96 3.75
CA SER A 55 1.08 6.37 3.72
C SER A 55 1.30 7.46 2.68
N PHE A 56 2.15 8.42 3.03
CA PHE A 56 2.61 9.51 2.18
C PHE A 56 4.14 9.54 2.05
N HIS A 57 4.78 8.37 2.18
CA HIS A 57 6.19 8.15 1.89
C HIS A 57 6.52 8.49 0.41
N PRO A 58 7.77 8.82 0.02
CA PRO A 58 8.10 9.36 -1.32
C PRO A 58 7.68 8.48 -2.49
N VAL A 59 7.56 7.17 -2.28
CA VAL A 59 7.19 6.23 -3.35
C VAL A 59 5.68 6.02 -3.51
N LYS A 60 4.85 6.56 -2.62
CA LYS A 60 3.37 6.39 -2.64
C LYS A 60 2.72 7.25 -3.74
N HIS A 61 1.41 7.07 -3.96
CA HIS A 61 0.65 7.80 -4.97
C HIS A 61 0.76 9.32 -4.85
N ILE A 62 0.76 9.79 -3.61
CA ILE A 62 1.08 11.15 -3.21
C ILE A 62 2.08 11.08 -2.08
N THR A 63 2.87 12.12 -1.90
CA THR A 63 3.90 12.17 -0.85
C THR A 63 3.88 13.47 -0.07
N THR A 64 4.35 13.39 1.17
CA THR A 64 4.69 14.53 2.02
C THR A 64 6.18 14.54 2.39
N GLY A 65 7.04 13.94 1.56
CA GLY A 65 8.37 13.53 1.99
C GLY A 65 8.21 12.29 2.85
N GLU A 66 8.12 12.44 4.16
CA GLU A 66 7.64 11.40 5.06
C GLU A 66 6.25 11.75 5.59
N GLY A 67 5.40 10.76 5.87
CA GLY A 67 4.10 11.00 6.50
C GLY A 67 3.08 9.88 6.32
N GLY A 68 1.95 10.04 7.00
CA GLY A 68 0.82 9.13 6.92
C GLY A 68 -0.42 9.72 7.57
N MET A 69 -1.53 8.98 7.51
CA MET A 69 -2.81 9.36 8.08
C MET A 69 -3.48 8.13 8.69
N ALA A 70 -4.11 8.29 9.85
CA ALA A 70 -5.07 7.34 10.38
C ALA A 70 -6.49 7.94 10.27
N LEU A 71 -7.41 7.19 9.71
CA LEU A 71 -8.80 7.56 9.44
C LEU A 71 -9.73 6.70 10.28
N THR A 72 -10.82 7.29 10.79
CA THR A 72 -11.90 6.58 11.49
C THR A 72 -13.15 7.45 11.46
N ASP A 73 -14.32 6.80 11.46
CA ASP A 73 -15.61 7.48 11.66
C ASP A 73 -16.00 7.57 13.14
N ASP A 74 -15.26 6.89 14.03
CA ASP A 74 -15.52 6.92 15.47
C ASP A 74 -14.88 8.18 16.11
N PRO A 75 -15.68 9.13 16.63
CA PRO A 75 -15.17 10.37 17.20
C PRO A 75 -14.32 10.15 18.45
N GLU A 76 -14.58 9.12 19.24
CA GLU A 76 -13.79 8.80 20.44
C GLU A 76 -12.42 8.22 20.04
N LEU A 77 -12.37 7.34 19.05
CA LEU A 77 -11.10 6.88 18.47
C LEU A 77 -10.32 8.05 17.86
N ALA A 78 -10.99 8.93 17.12
CA ALA A 78 -10.34 10.11 16.52
C ALA A 78 -9.73 11.03 17.59
N LYS A 79 -10.46 11.30 18.68
CA LYS A 79 -9.98 12.09 19.82
C LYS A 79 -8.77 11.43 20.47
N ARG A 80 -8.84 10.13 20.72
CA ARG A 80 -7.73 9.37 21.32
C ARG A 80 -6.48 9.35 20.44
N MET A 81 -6.63 9.15 19.13
CA MET A 81 -5.52 9.20 18.17
C MET A 81 -4.84 10.59 18.11
N ARG A 82 -5.62 11.68 18.18
CA ARG A 82 -5.07 13.06 18.22
C ARG A 82 -4.26 13.31 19.48
N SER A 83 -4.72 12.84 20.64
CA SER A 83 -3.98 12.90 21.89
C SER A 83 -2.70 12.05 21.81
N PHE A 84 -2.83 10.79 21.38
CA PHE A 84 -1.72 9.84 21.28
C PHE A 84 -0.57 10.32 20.38
N ARG A 85 -0.86 10.94 19.22
CA ARG A 85 0.19 11.49 18.35
C ARG A 85 0.89 12.75 18.90
N ASN A 86 0.37 13.30 20.00
CA ASN A 86 0.82 14.57 20.58
C ASN A 86 1.05 14.43 22.10
N HIS A 87 1.92 13.49 22.48
CA HIS A 87 2.35 13.25 23.86
C HIS A 87 1.25 12.88 24.85
N GLY A 88 0.05 12.48 24.39
CA GLY A 88 -1.05 12.07 25.27
C GLY A 88 -1.72 13.23 26.00
N VAL A 89 -1.57 14.45 25.46
CA VAL A 89 -2.07 15.69 26.06
C VAL A 89 -3.57 15.89 25.76
N ASN A 90 -4.36 16.14 26.81
CA ASN A 90 -5.74 16.59 26.68
C ASN A 90 -5.79 18.10 26.32
N ASN A 91 -6.70 18.51 25.43
CA ASN A 91 -6.77 19.87 24.84
C ASN A 91 -5.54 20.22 23.99
N ASP A 92 -5.68 20.12 22.68
CA ASP A 92 -4.66 20.59 21.74
C ASP A 92 -4.51 22.13 21.75
N ALA A 93 -3.53 22.65 21.00
CA ALA A 93 -3.21 24.06 20.98
C ALA A 93 -4.42 24.94 20.59
N SER A 94 -5.26 24.48 19.65
CA SER A 94 -6.52 25.15 19.27
C SER A 94 -7.49 25.25 20.44
N THR A 95 -7.74 24.14 21.13
CA THR A 95 -8.65 24.12 22.28
C THR A 95 -8.17 25.04 23.41
N ARG A 96 -6.84 25.12 23.62
CA ARG A 96 -6.22 26.01 24.61
C ARG A 96 -6.33 27.48 24.23
N LEU A 97 -6.15 27.79 22.95
CA LEU A 97 -6.31 29.14 22.42
C LEU A 97 -7.75 29.62 22.59
N GLU A 98 -8.74 28.78 22.25
CA GLU A 98 -10.17 29.08 22.44
C GLU A 98 -10.53 29.33 23.91
N LYS A 99 -9.93 28.58 24.83
CA LYS A 99 -10.14 28.72 26.28
C LYS A 99 -9.24 29.77 26.94
N CYS A 100 -8.38 30.45 26.17
CA CYS A 100 -7.38 31.39 26.68
C CYS A 100 -6.55 30.84 27.86
N THR A 101 -6.08 29.59 27.77
CA THR A 101 -5.34 28.92 28.85
C THR A 101 -4.02 28.29 28.38
N TRP A 102 -3.01 28.26 29.26
CA TRP A 102 -1.77 27.51 29.03
C TRP A 102 -1.82 26.10 29.63
N VAL A 103 -2.87 25.80 30.42
CA VAL A 103 -2.98 24.55 31.16
C VAL A 103 -3.31 23.40 30.21
N TYR A 104 -2.52 22.34 30.30
CA TYR A 104 -2.79 21.06 29.68
C TYR A 104 -2.27 19.93 30.56
N GLU A 105 -2.82 18.74 30.38
CA GLU A 105 -2.42 17.57 31.15
C GLU A 105 -2.12 16.42 30.21
N MET A 106 -1.02 15.73 30.48
CA MET A 106 -0.75 14.42 29.90
C MET A 106 -1.57 13.40 30.68
N ARG A 107 -2.64 12.87 30.06
CA ARG A 107 -3.55 11.91 30.71
C ARG A 107 -3.22 10.46 30.37
N GLU A 108 -2.56 10.24 29.24
CA GLU A 108 -2.07 8.93 28.79
C GLU A 108 -0.65 9.08 28.23
N LEU A 109 0.08 7.97 28.07
CA LEU A 109 1.33 8.00 27.32
C LEU A 109 1.03 8.20 25.82
N GLY A 110 1.68 9.18 25.21
CA GLY A 110 1.67 9.38 23.77
C GLY A 110 3.06 9.69 23.22
N TYR A 111 3.13 9.86 21.91
CA TYR A 111 4.36 10.05 21.14
C TYR A 111 4.38 11.40 20.43
N ASN A 112 5.50 11.74 19.81
CA ASN A 112 5.60 12.87 18.89
C ASN A 112 5.48 12.38 17.43
N TYR A 113 4.25 12.13 16.98
CA TYR A 113 3.96 11.72 15.60
C TYR A 113 3.22 12.81 14.81
N ARG A 114 3.44 14.07 15.18
CA ARG A 114 2.87 15.20 14.46
C ARG A 114 3.54 15.33 13.09
N ILE A 115 2.74 15.51 12.07
CA ILE A 115 3.19 15.96 10.75
C ILE A 115 3.39 17.49 10.78
N THR A 116 4.39 18.00 10.07
CA THR A 116 4.70 19.44 10.04
C THR A 116 3.88 20.17 8.96
N ASP A 117 3.71 21.49 9.11
CA ASP A 117 3.02 22.29 8.10
C ASP A 117 3.72 22.30 6.73
N ILE A 118 5.05 22.13 6.69
CA ILE A 118 5.80 21.97 5.44
C ILE A 118 5.38 20.69 4.71
N GLN A 119 5.30 19.58 5.44
CA GLN A 119 4.84 18.29 4.91
C GLN A 119 3.36 18.37 4.49
N CYS A 120 2.52 19.03 5.29
CA CYS A 120 1.11 19.27 4.95
C CYS A 120 0.95 20.11 3.68
N ALA A 121 1.77 21.15 3.48
CA ALA A 121 1.74 21.99 2.29
C ALA A 121 2.05 21.19 1.01
N LEU A 122 3.06 20.31 1.06
CA LEU A 122 3.37 19.38 -0.02
C LEU A 122 2.20 18.41 -0.26
N GLY A 123 1.65 17.82 0.80
CA GLY A 123 0.52 16.90 0.74
C GLY A 123 -0.73 17.53 0.11
N LEU A 124 -1.08 18.77 0.48
CA LEU A 124 -2.21 19.51 -0.09
C LEU A 124 -1.99 19.80 -1.59
N SER A 125 -0.76 20.10 -2.01
CA SER A 125 -0.42 20.28 -3.43
C SER A 125 -0.52 18.97 -4.21
N GLN A 126 -0.06 17.86 -3.63
CA GLN A 126 -0.11 16.53 -4.24
C GLN A 126 -1.55 15.99 -4.32
N LEU A 127 -2.37 16.20 -3.29
CA LEU A 127 -3.76 15.73 -3.24
C LEU A 127 -4.60 16.29 -4.40
N LYS A 128 -4.35 17.54 -4.82
CA LYS A 128 -4.99 18.15 -6.00
C LYS A 128 -4.67 17.43 -7.31
N LYS A 129 -3.59 16.65 -7.36
CA LYS A 129 -3.12 15.90 -8.54
C LYS A 129 -3.42 14.40 -8.46
N LEU A 130 -4.01 13.94 -7.35
CA LEU A 130 -4.24 12.53 -7.08
C LEU A 130 -5.02 11.85 -8.21
N ASP A 131 -6.13 12.45 -8.65
CA ASP A 131 -6.96 11.88 -9.72
C ASP A 131 -6.16 11.71 -11.02
N THR A 132 -5.38 12.72 -11.42
CA THR A 132 -4.50 12.63 -12.59
C THR A 132 -3.46 11.53 -12.44
N PHE A 133 -2.82 11.41 -11.28
CA PHE A 133 -1.84 10.35 -11.03
C PHE A 133 -2.46 8.95 -11.09
N LEU A 134 -3.68 8.79 -10.57
CA LEU A 134 -4.40 7.53 -10.62
C LEU A 134 -4.80 7.16 -12.04
N GLU A 135 -5.27 8.11 -12.84
CA GLU A 135 -5.64 7.86 -14.24
C GLU A 135 -4.42 7.50 -15.10
N ILE A 136 -3.27 8.17 -14.92
CA ILE A 136 -2.01 7.78 -15.60
C ILE A 136 -1.63 6.35 -15.22
N ARG A 137 -1.61 6.01 -13.93
CA ARG A 137 -1.28 4.66 -13.45
C ARG A 137 -2.24 3.60 -14.02
N ARG A 138 -3.54 3.90 -14.07
CA ARG A 138 -4.57 3.01 -14.65
C ARG A 138 -4.37 2.80 -16.14
N SER A 139 -4.03 3.86 -16.89
CA SER A 139 -3.75 3.78 -18.32
C SER A 139 -2.52 2.89 -18.60
N LEU A 140 -1.41 3.14 -17.90
CA LEU A 140 -0.19 2.34 -18.04
C LEU A 140 -0.41 0.88 -17.62
N ALA A 141 -1.17 0.64 -16.54
CA ALA A 141 -1.54 -0.70 -16.11
C ALA A 141 -2.44 -1.42 -17.14
N ALA A 142 -3.34 -0.70 -17.81
CA ALA A 142 -4.14 -1.26 -18.89
C ALA A 142 -3.28 -1.62 -20.12
N LYS A 143 -2.27 -0.81 -20.44
CA LYS A 143 -1.29 -1.13 -21.49
C LYS A 143 -0.51 -2.41 -21.16
N TYR A 144 0.07 -2.52 -19.96
CA TYR A 144 0.69 -3.77 -19.51
C TYR A 144 -0.30 -4.95 -19.60
N GLY A 145 -1.54 -4.76 -19.12
CA GLY A 145 -2.57 -5.79 -19.12
C GLY A 145 -2.91 -6.30 -20.52
N SER A 146 -3.01 -5.39 -21.50
CA SER A 146 -3.23 -5.71 -22.91
C SER A 146 -2.08 -6.56 -23.48
N ILE A 147 -0.84 -6.17 -23.20
CA ILE A 147 0.35 -6.89 -23.68
C ILE A 147 0.43 -8.30 -23.05
N PHE A 148 0.13 -8.41 -21.75
CA PHE A 148 0.23 -9.67 -21.03
C PHE A 148 -0.97 -10.62 -21.18
N GLN A 149 -2.09 -10.19 -21.77
CA GLN A 149 -3.29 -11.02 -21.92
C GLN A 149 -3.06 -12.32 -22.72
N GLY A 150 -2.02 -12.36 -23.56
CA GLY A 150 -1.59 -13.56 -24.31
C GLY A 150 -0.19 -14.07 -23.96
N HIS A 151 0.42 -13.59 -22.87
CA HIS A 151 1.79 -13.93 -22.53
C HIS A 151 1.86 -15.25 -21.74
N MET A 152 2.64 -16.22 -22.21
CA MET A 152 2.69 -17.56 -21.60
C MET A 152 3.49 -17.60 -20.28
N ASP A 153 4.58 -16.84 -20.19
CA ASP A 153 5.49 -16.91 -19.02
C ASP A 153 5.24 -15.82 -17.97
N VAL A 154 4.26 -14.93 -18.18
CA VAL A 154 4.01 -13.76 -17.33
C VAL A 154 2.51 -13.64 -17.09
N THR A 155 2.10 -13.66 -15.82
CA THR A 155 0.69 -13.54 -15.43
C THR A 155 0.48 -12.32 -14.53
N PRO A 156 -0.27 -11.30 -14.96
CA PRO A 156 -0.67 -10.18 -14.09
C PRO A 156 -1.53 -10.65 -12.91
N LEU A 157 -1.54 -9.88 -11.83
CA LEU A 157 -2.47 -10.15 -10.72
C LEU A 157 -3.93 -10.02 -11.16
N LYS A 158 -4.77 -10.92 -10.64
CA LYS A 158 -6.21 -10.89 -10.90
C LYS A 158 -6.87 -9.71 -10.20
N LEU A 159 -7.67 -8.97 -10.96
CA LEU A 159 -8.54 -7.93 -10.41
C LEU A 159 -9.83 -8.57 -9.89
N LYS A 160 -10.31 -8.14 -8.72
CA LYS A 160 -11.64 -8.50 -8.23
C LYS A 160 -12.70 -7.78 -9.08
N ASN A 161 -13.78 -8.45 -9.45
CA ASN A 161 -14.86 -7.82 -10.21
C ASN A 161 -15.46 -6.63 -9.44
N GLY A 162 -15.71 -5.53 -10.15
CA GLY A 162 -16.38 -4.34 -9.62
C GLY A 162 -15.49 -3.38 -8.81
N VAL A 163 -14.26 -3.75 -8.45
CA VAL A 163 -13.37 -2.86 -7.70
C VAL A 163 -12.68 -1.83 -8.60
N LYS A 164 -12.39 -0.64 -8.07
CA LYS A 164 -11.52 0.34 -8.72
C LYS A 164 -10.12 0.26 -8.12
N HIS A 165 -9.18 -0.34 -8.84
CA HIS A 165 -7.78 -0.48 -8.38
C HIS A 165 -7.05 0.88 -8.41
N ALA A 166 -6.18 1.13 -7.41
CA ALA A 166 -5.34 2.34 -7.34
C ALA A 166 -3.98 2.19 -8.03
N TYR A 167 -3.52 0.96 -8.23
CA TYR A 167 -2.25 0.63 -8.92
C TYR A 167 -1.04 1.35 -8.32
N HIS A 168 -0.81 1.12 -7.02
CA HIS A 168 0.46 1.49 -6.40
C HIS A 168 1.62 0.76 -7.08
N LEU A 169 1.42 -0.54 -7.31
CA LEU A 169 2.39 -1.47 -7.88
C LEU A 169 1.74 -2.15 -9.08
N TYR A 170 2.54 -2.42 -10.12
CA TYR A 170 2.17 -3.37 -11.17
C TYR A 170 2.94 -4.66 -10.93
N VAL A 171 2.25 -5.68 -10.43
CA VAL A 171 2.86 -6.94 -10.02
C VAL A 171 2.44 -8.03 -11.00
N VAL A 172 3.42 -8.79 -11.46
CA VAL A 172 3.23 -9.97 -12.29
C VAL A 172 3.78 -11.19 -11.56
N LYS A 173 3.34 -12.36 -11.99
CA LYS A 173 3.91 -13.65 -11.62
C LYS A 173 4.71 -14.21 -12.79
N ILE A 174 5.90 -14.72 -12.49
CA ILE A 174 6.76 -15.47 -13.40
C ILE A 174 7.19 -16.77 -12.72
N SER A 175 7.79 -17.68 -13.49
CA SER A 175 8.26 -18.96 -12.94
C SER A 175 9.31 -18.74 -11.83
N ALA A 176 9.18 -19.47 -10.71
CA ALA A 176 9.99 -19.27 -9.52
C ALA A 176 11.49 -19.50 -9.78
N ASP A 177 11.83 -20.48 -10.61
CA ASP A 177 13.19 -20.82 -11.02
C ASP A 177 13.87 -19.72 -11.86
N LYS A 178 13.08 -18.85 -12.52
CA LYS A 178 13.60 -17.75 -13.35
C LYS A 178 13.60 -16.40 -12.63
N ARG A 179 12.93 -16.26 -11.48
CA ARG A 179 12.65 -14.95 -10.89
C ARG A 179 13.91 -14.17 -10.54
N GLU A 180 14.89 -14.82 -9.93
CA GLU A 180 16.15 -14.18 -9.51
C GLU A 180 16.97 -13.71 -10.71
N SER A 181 17.20 -14.57 -11.70
CA SER A 181 17.96 -14.23 -12.90
C SER A 181 17.28 -13.14 -13.74
N VAL A 182 15.94 -13.18 -13.85
CA VAL A 182 15.15 -12.12 -14.49
C VAL A 182 15.29 -10.80 -13.72
N PHE A 183 15.22 -10.84 -12.39
CA PHE A 183 15.40 -9.66 -11.56
C PHE A 183 16.77 -9.01 -11.81
N GLU A 184 17.85 -9.79 -11.76
CA GLU A 184 19.21 -9.30 -11.99
C GLU A 184 19.39 -8.75 -13.41
N PHE A 185 18.88 -9.46 -14.42
CA PHE A 185 18.93 -9.00 -15.81
C PHE A 185 18.25 -7.63 -15.96
N MET A 186 17.04 -7.48 -15.43
CA MET A 186 16.27 -6.24 -15.53
C MET A 186 16.97 -5.09 -14.80
N ARG A 187 17.53 -5.34 -13.62
CA ARG A 187 18.35 -4.36 -12.89
C ARG A 187 19.62 -3.97 -13.66
N GLY A 188 20.26 -4.92 -14.35
CA GLY A 188 21.40 -4.67 -15.24
C GLY A 188 21.05 -3.85 -16.49
N LYS A 189 19.76 -3.75 -16.83
CA LYS A 189 19.22 -2.82 -17.86
C LYS A 189 18.72 -1.50 -17.27
N GLU A 190 19.07 -1.21 -16.02
CA GLU A 190 18.63 0.00 -15.29
C GLU A 190 17.10 0.08 -15.10
N ILE A 191 16.39 -1.05 -15.19
CA ILE A 191 14.95 -1.11 -14.96
C ILE A 191 14.69 -1.37 -13.47
N GLY A 192 13.94 -0.47 -12.84
CA GLY A 192 13.62 -0.47 -11.42
C GLY A 192 12.65 -1.56 -10.95
N VAL A 193 12.89 -2.83 -11.25
CA VAL A 193 12.07 -3.94 -10.74
C VAL A 193 12.28 -4.16 -9.24
N ASN A 194 11.27 -4.74 -8.57
CA ASN A 194 11.33 -5.08 -7.14
C ASN A 194 10.50 -6.34 -6.82
N VAL A 195 10.51 -6.80 -5.57
CA VAL A 195 9.70 -7.92 -5.05
C VAL A 195 8.96 -7.45 -3.79
N HIS A 196 7.64 -7.50 -3.81
CA HIS A 196 6.79 -7.01 -2.72
C HIS A 196 5.86 -8.15 -2.25
N TYR A 197 6.17 -8.92 -1.23
CA TYR A 197 7.26 -8.78 -0.26
C TYR A 197 7.78 -10.15 0.12
N ILE A 198 8.96 -10.17 0.75
CA ILE A 198 9.38 -11.32 1.53
C ILE A 198 8.30 -11.57 2.61
N PRO A 199 7.81 -12.80 2.79
CA PRO A 199 6.83 -13.09 3.83
C PRO A 199 7.39 -12.69 5.20
N VAL A 200 6.60 -11.95 5.98
CA VAL A 200 7.09 -11.33 7.23
C VAL A 200 7.68 -12.36 8.20
N HIS A 201 7.08 -13.56 8.20
CA HIS A 201 7.45 -14.68 9.06
C HIS A 201 8.76 -15.39 8.64
N TYR A 202 9.36 -15.00 7.50
CA TYR A 202 10.69 -15.43 7.09
C TYR A 202 11.82 -14.64 7.75
N HIS A 203 11.55 -13.40 8.19
CA HIS A 203 12.59 -12.53 8.73
C HIS A 203 13.13 -13.04 10.08
N PRO A 204 14.45 -12.88 10.36
CA PRO A 204 15.08 -13.38 11.59
C PRO A 204 14.35 -12.93 12.86
N TYR A 205 13.98 -11.65 12.96
CA TYR A 205 13.26 -11.14 14.11
C TYR A 205 11.98 -11.95 14.43
N TYR A 206 11.20 -12.32 13.41
CA TYR A 206 9.97 -13.09 13.64
C TYR A 206 10.27 -14.55 13.99
N LYS A 207 11.26 -15.16 13.34
CA LYS A 207 11.69 -16.53 13.62
C LYS A 207 12.18 -16.67 15.08
N ASP A 208 13.08 -15.78 15.48
CA ASP A 208 13.76 -15.84 16.77
C ASP A 208 12.83 -15.56 17.95
N ASN A 209 11.80 -14.71 17.75
CA ASN A 209 10.90 -14.28 18.83
C ASN A 209 9.54 -15.01 18.84
N PHE A 210 9.11 -15.60 17.72
CA PHE A 210 7.76 -16.17 17.60
C PHE A 210 7.73 -17.58 17.00
N ASN A 211 8.89 -18.24 16.84
CA ASN A 211 9.02 -19.59 16.31
C ASN A 211 8.31 -19.76 14.94
N THR A 212 8.46 -18.76 14.07
CA THR A 212 7.96 -18.82 12.70
C THR A 212 8.93 -19.57 11.78
N GLY A 213 8.47 -19.99 10.60
CA GLY A 213 9.28 -20.76 9.65
C GLY A 213 8.61 -20.90 8.28
N THR A 214 9.14 -21.77 7.43
CA THR A 214 8.43 -22.16 6.19
C THR A 214 7.16 -22.96 6.52
N ASP A 215 6.27 -23.12 5.54
CA ASP A 215 5.06 -23.93 5.61
C ASP A 215 3.95 -23.38 6.52
N LEU A 216 4.18 -22.22 7.15
CA LEU A 216 3.18 -21.56 8.00
C LEU A 216 2.09 -20.90 7.15
N CYS A 217 2.48 -20.30 6.03
CA CYS A 217 1.57 -19.58 5.14
C CYS A 217 1.82 -19.96 3.67
N PRO A 218 1.49 -21.20 3.23
CA PRO A 218 1.89 -21.72 1.92
C PRO A 218 1.45 -20.84 0.73
N ALA A 219 0.30 -20.18 0.83
CA ALA A 219 -0.18 -19.27 -0.20
C ALA A 219 0.68 -17.99 -0.32
N ALA A 220 1.15 -17.44 0.80
CA ALA A 220 2.02 -16.26 0.81
C ALA A 220 3.43 -16.62 0.33
N GLU A 221 3.92 -17.79 0.72
CA GLU A 221 5.24 -18.32 0.36
C GLU A 221 5.32 -18.57 -1.14
N LYS A 222 4.33 -19.28 -1.70
CA LYS A 222 4.20 -19.46 -3.15
C LYS A 222 4.08 -18.13 -3.89
N ALA A 223 3.32 -17.17 -3.37
CA ALA A 223 3.21 -15.86 -4.01
C ALA A 223 4.56 -15.15 -4.05
N TYR A 224 5.33 -15.16 -2.95
CA TYR A 224 6.66 -14.56 -2.90
C TYR A 224 7.65 -15.16 -3.90
N GLU A 225 7.60 -16.48 -4.10
CA GLU A 225 8.47 -17.17 -5.05
C GLU A 225 8.22 -16.77 -6.51
N GLU A 226 7.00 -16.38 -6.85
CA GLU A 226 6.57 -16.13 -8.23
C GLU A 226 6.54 -14.62 -8.59
N ILE A 227 6.38 -13.71 -7.62
CA ILE A 227 6.07 -12.31 -7.91
C ILE A 227 7.28 -11.46 -8.33
N LEU A 228 7.10 -10.65 -9.37
CA LEU A 228 7.99 -9.58 -9.78
C LEU A 228 7.17 -8.29 -9.91
N THR A 229 7.66 -7.21 -9.33
CA THR A 229 7.05 -5.87 -9.45
C THR A 229 7.74 -5.09 -10.56
N LEU A 230 6.96 -4.69 -11.56
CA LEU A 230 7.42 -3.86 -12.66
C LEU A 230 7.26 -2.37 -12.30
N PRO A 231 8.09 -1.47 -12.88
CA PRO A 231 7.92 -0.04 -12.71
C PRO A 231 6.52 0.44 -13.08
N LEU A 232 5.94 1.24 -12.19
CA LEU A 232 4.69 1.94 -12.41
C LEU A 232 4.66 3.24 -11.60
N HIS A 233 4.77 4.39 -12.26
CA HIS A 233 4.61 5.70 -11.65
C HIS A 233 4.14 6.76 -12.65
N PRO A 234 3.59 7.91 -12.20
CA PRO A 234 2.99 8.92 -13.08
C PRO A 234 3.97 9.66 -14.00
N GLY A 235 5.28 9.45 -13.79
CA GLY A 235 6.34 10.04 -14.62
C GLY A 235 6.75 9.16 -15.80
N MET A 236 6.17 7.96 -15.94
CA MET A 236 6.41 7.08 -17.08
C MET A 236 5.52 7.46 -18.26
N CYS A 237 6.01 7.17 -19.46
CA CYS A 237 5.22 7.18 -20.68
C CYS A 237 4.91 5.75 -21.16
N GLU A 238 4.17 5.68 -22.26
CA GLU A 238 3.80 4.42 -22.88
C GLU A 238 5.01 3.68 -23.47
N GLU A 239 6.01 4.39 -23.96
CA GLU A 239 7.24 3.82 -24.51
C GLU A 239 8.08 3.13 -23.42
N ASP A 240 8.04 3.63 -22.18
CA ASP A 240 8.69 2.98 -21.04
C ASP A 240 8.11 1.59 -20.81
N VAL A 241 6.78 1.44 -20.93
CA VAL A 241 6.10 0.14 -20.81
C VAL A 241 6.58 -0.81 -21.90
N ASP A 242 6.67 -0.35 -23.15
CA ASP A 242 7.14 -1.17 -24.27
C ASP A 242 8.60 -1.61 -24.08
N TYR A 243 9.45 -0.70 -23.58
CA TYR A 243 10.84 -1.00 -23.27
C TYR A 243 10.95 -2.05 -22.15
N ILE A 244 10.18 -1.89 -21.07
CA ILE A 244 10.17 -2.82 -19.93
C ILE A 244 9.72 -4.21 -20.37
N VAL A 245 8.64 -4.32 -21.14
CA VAL A 245 8.17 -5.62 -21.64
C VAL A 245 9.22 -6.26 -22.56
N LYS A 246 9.79 -5.49 -23.49
CA LYS A 246 10.84 -6.00 -24.38
C LYS A 246 12.04 -6.57 -23.61
N GLN A 247 12.49 -5.90 -22.55
CA GLN A 247 13.59 -6.42 -21.72
C GLN A 247 13.16 -7.63 -20.88
N LEU A 248 11.91 -7.66 -20.40
CA LEU A 248 11.36 -8.80 -19.67
C LEU A 248 11.35 -10.05 -20.56
N ASP A 249 10.90 -9.94 -21.81
CA ASP A 249 10.91 -11.04 -22.77
C ASP A 249 12.32 -11.54 -23.07
N ALA A 250 13.28 -10.62 -23.19
CA ALA A 250 14.68 -10.95 -23.40
C ALA A 250 15.26 -11.70 -22.19
N ALA A 251 14.92 -11.27 -20.97
CA ALA A 251 15.33 -11.92 -19.74
C ALA A 251 14.77 -13.34 -19.64
N LEU A 252 13.47 -13.51 -19.90
CA LEU A 252 12.79 -14.80 -19.83
C LEU A 252 13.39 -15.82 -20.82
N LYS A 253 13.77 -15.37 -22.02
CA LYS A 253 14.45 -16.20 -23.03
C LYS A 253 15.90 -16.54 -22.66
N ALA A 254 16.64 -15.60 -22.08
CA ALA A 254 18.03 -15.82 -21.68
C ALA A 254 18.17 -16.81 -20.52
N CYS A 255 17.12 -16.95 -19.70
CA CYS A 255 17.07 -17.86 -18.56
C CYS A 255 16.31 -19.17 -18.86
N SER A 256 16.10 -19.49 -20.15
CA SER A 256 15.46 -20.74 -20.59
C SER A 256 16.47 -21.81 -20.97
#